data_AF-A0AA39Z6K4-F1
#
_entry.id   AF-A0AA39Z6K4-F1
#
_cell.length_a   1.000
_cell.length_b   1.000
_cell.length_c   1.000
_cell.angle_alpha   90.00
_cell.angle_beta   90.00
_cell.angle_gamma   90.00
#
_symmetry.space_group_name_H-M   'P 1'
#
loop_
_entity.id
_entity.type
_entity.pdbx_description
1 polymer ?
#
loop_
_entity_poly.entity_id
_entity_poly.type
_entity_poly.pdbx_seq_one_letter_code
_entity_poly.pdbx_strand_id
1 'polypeptide(L)'
;MAEMVTYLPISSPFIRLAGRYVDEAFGFACGWNFFVFEAALVPFEIVACNVILHYWKGSEIVPAGGIIAIIICLYGLINVLAVQWYGEVEFWAALGKVLLIVALLIFTVVVMCGGNPTGDRFGFRYWNDPGAFAELYHTGDLGKFLGFLQCLIQASFTIAGPDYVSMAAGEAENPRVVMPRAFNAVFYRLTTFFMLGSLAVGILVPYTDEEMKVAFSTGAPGAAASPYVIAMNRLNIRVLPDIVNAMVLTAAFSAGNSYVYCASRSLYGMALEGKAPKVFTRVTSKGVPLYAVLVVLGISLLSFLQVSNDAAVVLQWFVNLVTASQLINFASMCVTYLRFYYGMKAQGFKRDDLPYKAMLQPYAGWYGLVGTFIMTFVGGYTVFLPGRWDIPTFLFSYTMIAVCPILYLGYKFVQKTKLYRSDEIDLVKNVDEIEEYQRTYVPSPPKNAFDRALDWLFG
;
A
#
# COMPACT_ATOMS: atom_id res chain seq x y z
N MET A 1 -14.88 -0.48 -4.75
CA MET A 1 -14.63 0.32 -3.53
C MET A 1 -15.33 1.66 -3.60
N ALA A 2 -14.92 2.58 -4.48
CA ALA A 2 -15.50 3.92 -4.58
C ALA A 2 -17.05 3.94 -4.53
N GLU A 3 -17.75 3.21 -5.41
CA GLU A 3 -19.24 3.17 -5.41
C GLU A 3 -19.83 2.78 -4.05
N MET A 4 -19.29 1.75 -3.41
CA MET A 4 -19.82 1.24 -2.14
C MET A 4 -19.55 2.21 -0.99
N VAL A 5 -18.33 2.76 -0.94
CA VAL A 5 -17.89 3.67 0.12
C VAL A 5 -18.58 5.01 0.01
N THR A 6 -18.81 5.51 -1.20
CA THR A 6 -19.57 6.76 -1.41
C THR A 6 -21.05 6.56 -1.13
N TYR A 7 -21.60 5.40 -1.49
CA TYR A 7 -22.99 5.09 -1.20
C TYR A 7 -23.26 5.03 0.31
N LEU A 8 -22.41 4.30 1.03
CA LEU A 8 -22.49 4.13 2.48
C LEU A 8 -21.11 4.39 3.13
N PRO A 9 -20.80 5.65 3.45
CA PRO A 9 -19.56 6.03 4.12
C PRO A 9 -19.64 5.62 5.60
N ILE A 10 -18.86 4.62 5.97
CA ILE A 10 -18.76 4.10 7.35
C ILE A 10 -17.29 3.96 7.74
N SER A 11 -17.00 3.86 9.04
CA SER A 11 -15.64 3.55 9.50
C SER A 11 -15.19 2.18 8.99
N SER A 12 -13.92 2.05 8.60
CA SER A 12 -13.32 0.83 8.05
C SER A 12 -14.19 0.11 7.00
N PRO A 13 -14.61 0.80 5.91
CA PRO A 13 -15.68 0.31 5.04
C PRO A 13 -15.37 -1.06 4.43
N PHE A 14 -14.14 -1.31 3.98
CA PHE A 14 -13.89 -2.55 3.24
C PHE A 14 -14.13 -3.81 4.11
N ILE A 15 -13.85 -3.78 5.42
CA ILE A 15 -14.10 -4.90 6.35
C ILE A 15 -15.60 -5.03 6.63
N ARG A 16 -16.24 -3.90 6.95
CA ARG A 16 -17.64 -3.88 7.39
C ARG A 16 -18.60 -4.19 6.24
N LEU A 17 -18.33 -3.63 5.06
CA LEU A 17 -19.09 -3.90 3.84
C LEU A 17 -18.91 -5.34 3.36
N ALA A 18 -17.72 -5.94 3.54
CA ALA A 18 -17.51 -7.37 3.29
C ALA A 18 -18.40 -8.23 4.20
N GLY A 19 -18.47 -7.88 5.48
CA GLY A 19 -19.40 -8.49 6.44
C GLY A 19 -20.86 -8.31 6.05
N ARG A 20 -21.25 -7.13 5.57
CA ARG A 20 -22.64 -6.75 5.27
C ARG A 20 -23.17 -7.30 3.95
N TYR A 21 -22.35 -7.33 2.90
CA TYR A 21 -22.80 -7.71 1.54
C TYR A 21 -22.50 -9.18 1.18
N VAL A 22 -21.57 -9.82 1.90
CA VAL A 22 -21.15 -11.20 1.62
C VAL A 22 -21.60 -12.13 2.74
N ASP A 23 -20.94 -12.08 3.89
CA ASP A 23 -21.10 -12.97 5.04
C ASP A 23 -20.28 -12.38 6.21
N GLU A 24 -20.78 -12.45 7.44
CA GLU A 24 -20.02 -12.03 8.62
C GLU A 24 -18.66 -12.76 8.75
N ALA A 25 -18.60 -14.06 8.42
CA ALA A 25 -17.34 -14.81 8.40
C ALA A 25 -16.35 -14.28 7.36
N PHE A 26 -16.86 -13.79 6.23
CA PHE A 26 -16.04 -13.18 5.18
C PHE A 26 -15.45 -11.85 5.66
N GLY A 27 -16.27 -11.02 6.31
CA GLY A 27 -15.81 -9.81 6.98
C GLY A 27 -14.76 -10.07 8.06
N PHE A 28 -14.92 -11.13 8.85
CA PHE A 28 -13.91 -11.55 9.85
C PHE A 28 -12.57 -11.91 9.20
N ALA A 29 -12.58 -12.76 8.17
CA ALA A 29 -11.36 -13.16 7.47
C ALA A 29 -10.67 -11.97 6.78
N CYS A 30 -11.44 -11.09 6.13
CA CYS A 30 -10.91 -9.88 5.50
C CYS A 30 -10.28 -8.93 6.53
N GLY A 31 -10.91 -8.76 7.69
CA GLY A 31 -10.40 -7.89 8.75
C GLY A 31 -9.06 -8.36 9.30
N TRP A 32 -8.93 -9.66 9.60
CA TRP A 32 -7.67 -10.23 10.09
C TRP A 32 -6.58 -10.25 9.03
N ASN A 33 -6.92 -10.56 7.77
CA ASN A 33 -5.97 -10.48 6.65
C ASN A 33 -5.40 -9.07 6.50
N PHE A 34 -6.26 -8.06 6.54
CA PHE A 34 -5.84 -6.66 6.46
C PHE A 34 -5.03 -6.21 7.67
N PHE A 35 -5.41 -6.64 8.88
CA PHE A 35 -4.60 -6.34 10.07
C PHE A 35 -3.18 -6.92 9.94
N VAL A 36 -3.05 -8.17 9.51
CA VAL A 36 -1.74 -8.81 9.31
C VAL A 36 -0.95 -8.10 8.20
N PHE A 37 -1.61 -7.73 7.10
CA PHE A 37 -1.03 -6.93 6.01
C PHE A 37 -0.44 -5.61 6.53
N GLU A 38 -1.23 -4.78 7.21
CA GLU A 38 -0.79 -3.49 7.74
C GLU A 38 0.30 -3.64 8.81
N ALA A 39 0.13 -4.61 9.72
CA ALA A 39 1.09 -4.83 10.80
C ALA A 39 2.43 -5.35 10.29
N ALA A 40 2.46 -6.11 9.19
CA ALA A 40 3.68 -6.59 8.55
C ALA A 40 4.41 -5.52 7.72
N LEU A 41 3.70 -4.49 7.24
CA LEU A 41 4.31 -3.35 6.57
C LEU A 41 5.11 -2.46 7.53
N VAL A 42 4.76 -2.43 8.82
CA VAL A 42 5.50 -1.67 9.84
C VAL A 42 6.97 -2.13 9.96
N PRO A 43 7.29 -3.41 10.26
CA PRO A 43 8.67 -3.86 10.32
C PRO A 43 9.38 -3.77 8.95
N PHE A 44 8.66 -3.94 7.83
CA PHE A 44 9.21 -3.70 6.49
C PHE A 44 9.76 -2.27 6.34
N GLU A 45 8.98 -1.25 6.69
CA GLU A 45 9.41 0.15 6.60
C GLU A 45 10.55 0.48 7.57
N ILE A 46 10.59 -0.15 8.75
CA ILE A 46 11.70 0.02 9.69
C ILE A 46 13.01 -0.53 9.10
N VAL A 47 12.95 -1.72 8.48
CA VAL A 47 14.11 -2.31 7.80
C VAL A 47 14.52 -1.43 6.62
N ALA A 48 13.57 -0.90 5.83
CA ALA A 48 13.86 0.03 4.74
C ALA A 48 14.54 1.33 5.24
N CYS A 49 14.06 1.92 6.34
CA CYS A 49 14.69 3.09 6.95
C CYS A 49 16.12 2.81 7.41
N ASN A 50 16.35 1.65 8.04
CA ASN A 50 17.70 1.23 8.46
C ASN A 50 18.64 1.11 7.26
N VAL A 51 18.18 0.44 6.21
CA VAL A 51 18.86 0.30 4.92
C VAL A 51 19.22 1.68 4.35
N ILE A 52 18.27 2.62 4.25
CA ILE A 52 18.52 3.97 3.71
C ILE A 52 19.51 4.77 4.57
N LEU A 53 19.43 4.69 5.90
CA LEU A 53 20.35 5.41 6.80
C LEU A 53 21.81 5.01 6.61
N HIS A 54 22.05 3.76 6.23
CA HIS A 54 23.39 3.26 5.95
C HIS A 54 24.00 3.80 4.64
N TYR A 55 23.29 4.62 3.88
CA TYR A 55 23.85 5.35 2.74
C TYR A 55 24.95 6.35 3.13
N TRP A 56 24.76 7.10 4.23
CA TRP A 56 25.72 8.12 4.65
C TRP A 56 26.90 7.52 5.41
N LYS A 57 28.12 7.91 5.03
CA LYS A 57 29.35 7.48 5.73
C LYS A 57 29.30 7.87 7.21
N GLY A 58 29.65 6.93 8.08
CA GLY A 58 29.63 7.10 9.54
C GLY A 58 28.32 6.69 10.22
N SER A 59 27.28 6.36 9.45
CA SER A 59 26.04 5.74 9.98
C SER A 59 26.30 4.37 10.64
N GLU A 60 27.34 3.67 10.23
CA GLU A 60 27.77 2.38 10.80
C GLU A 60 28.13 2.44 12.29
N ILE A 61 28.35 3.64 12.83
CA ILE A 61 28.59 3.86 14.27
C ILE A 61 27.37 3.44 15.10
N VAL A 62 26.17 3.56 14.55
CA VAL A 62 24.93 3.13 15.22
C VAL A 62 24.60 1.72 14.75
N PRO A 63 24.60 0.71 15.64
CA PRO A 63 24.17 -0.63 15.28
C PRO A 63 22.73 -0.63 14.76
N ALA A 64 22.41 -1.50 13.80
CA ALA A 64 21.06 -1.63 13.24
C ALA A 64 19.98 -1.77 14.34
N GLY A 65 20.27 -2.51 15.41
CA GLY A 65 19.39 -2.64 16.58
C GLY A 65 19.05 -1.31 17.27
N GLY A 66 20.00 -0.37 17.32
CA GLY A 66 19.80 0.97 17.87
C GLY A 66 18.87 1.81 16.99
N ILE A 67 19.09 1.79 15.66
CA ILE A 67 18.23 2.50 14.69
C ILE A 67 16.79 1.98 14.78
N ILE A 68 16.61 0.66 14.80
CA ILE A 68 15.31 0.00 14.93
C ILE A 68 14.59 0.47 16.20
N ALA A 69 15.27 0.41 17.35
CA ALA A 69 14.69 0.82 18.63
C ALA A 69 14.26 2.31 18.63
N ILE A 70 15.06 3.18 18.02
CA ILE A 70 14.74 4.61 17.88
C ILE A 70 13.48 4.78 17.04
N ILE A 71 13.38 4.13 15.87
CA ILE A 71 12.22 4.27 14.99
C ILE A 71 10.93 3.77 15.67
N ILE A 72 10.98 2.62 16.33
CA ILE A 72 9.83 2.06 17.08
C ILE A 72 9.39 3.04 18.18
N CYS A 73 10.34 3.61 18.91
CA CYS A 73 10.06 4.60 19.94
C CYS A 73 9.39 5.85 19.36
N LEU A 74 9.89 6.36 18.23
CA LEU A 74 9.30 7.51 17.53
C LEU A 74 7.88 7.21 17.03
N TYR A 75 7.64 6.05 16.43
CA TYR A 75 6.29 5.65 16.02
C TYR A 75 5.33 5.58 17.21
N GLY A 76 5.78 5.04 18.35
CA GLY A 76 5.00 5.02 19.58
C GLY A 76 4.70 6.43 20.09
N LEU A 77 5.70 7.31 20.12
CA LEU A 77 5.54 8.69 20.56
C LEU A 77 4.54 9.44 19.68
N ILE A 78 4.64 9.32 18.36
CA ILE A 78 3.74 9.99 17.42
C ILE A 78 2.31 9.46 17.54
N ASN A 79 2.13 8.14 17.56
CA ASN A 79 0.81 7.53 17.58
C ASN A 79 0.08 7.70 18.92
N VAL A 80 0.81 7.83 20.04
CA VAL A 80 0.22 7.97 21.38
C VAL A 80 0.07 9.44 21.79
N LEU A 81 1.08 10.28 21.53
CA LEU A 81 1.13 11.65 22.08
C LEU A 81 0.72 12.72 21.07
N ALA A 82 1.04 12.54 19.78
CA ALA A 82 0.92 13.56 18.75
C ALA A 82 -0.23 13.34 17.76
N VAL A 83 -1.23 12.51 18.09
CA VAL A 83 -2.33 12.16 17.18
C VAL A 83 -3.10 13.38 16.63
N GLN A 84 -3.13 14.48 17.39
CA GLN A 84 -3.80 15.73 17.00
C GLN A 84 -3.05 16.48 15.90
N TRP A 85 -1.72 16.35 15.84
CA TRP A 85 -0.86 16.98 14.84
C TRP A 85 -0.55 16.06 13.66
N TYR A 86 -0.87 14.77 13.81
CA TYR A 86 -0.58 13.74 12.82
C TYR A 86 -1.14 14.09 11.43
N GLY A 87 -2.39 14.60 11.37
CA GLY A 87 -3.02 14.97 10.10
C GLY A 87 -2.27 16.08 9.34
N GLU A 88 -1.83 17.13 10.04
CA GLU A 88 -1.07 18.22 9.43
C GLU A 88 0.33 17.77 8.99
N VAL A 89 1.03 17.03 9.85
CA VAL A 89 2.39 16.53 9.53
C VAL A 89 2.36 15.59 8.34
N GLU A 90 1.37 14.69 8.28
CA GLU A 90 1.23 13.76 7.16
C GLU A 90 0.85 14.47 5.87
N PHE A 91 0.07 15.56 5.94
CA PHE A 91 -0.21 16.41 4.78
C PHE A 91 1.08 17.01 4.19
N TRP A 92 1.94 17.61 5.03
CA TRP A 92 3.22 18.17 4.59
C TRP A 92 4.19 17.09 4.08
N ALA A 93 4.23 15.93 4.75
CA ALA A 93 5.02 14.79 4.31
C ALA A 93 4.54 14.27 2.94
N ALA A 94 3.22 14.20 2.71
CA ALA A 94 2.63 13.82 1.43
C ALA A 94 2.98 14.81 0.32
N LEU A 95 2.96 16.12 0.60
CA LEU A 95 3.40 17.14 -0.34
C LEU A 95 4.87 16.95 -0.72
N GLY A 96 5.74 16.68 0.27
CA GLY A 96 7.16 16.37 0.04
C GLY A 96 7.36 15.17 -0.89
N LYS A 97 6.60 14.08 -0.70
CA LYS A 97 6.63 12.89 -1.57
C LYS A 97 6.26 13.24 -3.03
N VAL A 98 5.24 14.06 -3.24
CA VAL A 98 4.83 14.50 -4.58
C VAL A 98 5.91 15.36 -5.24
N LEU A 99 6.47 16.32 -4.49
CA LEU A 99 7.55 17.19 -4.98
C LEU A 99 8.80 16.38 -5.36
N LEU A 100 9.16 15.37 -4.57
CA LEU A 100 10.26 14.45 -4.88
C LEU A 100 10.03 13.75 -6.22
N ILE A 101 8.86 13.15 -6.44
CA ILE A 101 8.56 12.42 -7.69
C ILE A 101 8.63 13.38 -8.89
N VAL A 102 8.02 14.56 -8.78
CA VAL A 102 8.05 15.57 -9.85
C VAL A 102 9.50 16.00 -10.15
N ALA A 103 10.31 16.24 -9.11
CA ALA A 103 11.72 16.60 -9.27
C ALA A 103 12.53 15.49 -9.97
N LEU A 104 12.28 14.22 -9.64
CA LEU A 104 12.96 13.07 -10.28
C LEU A 104 12.55 12.89 -11.75
N LEU A 105 11.30 13.17 -12.09
CA LEU A 105 10.84 13.17 -13.49
C LEU A 105 11.48 14.30 -14.30
N ILE A 106 11.51 15.51 -13.75
CA ILE A 106 12.18 16.66 -14.38
C ILE A 106 13.67 16.37 -14.54
N PHE A 107 14.32 15.85 -13.48
CA PHE A 107 15.71 15.43 -13.53
C PHE A 107 15.97 14.50 -14.71
N THR A 108 15.15 13.47 -14.89
CA THR A 108 15.28 12.50 -15.99
C THR A 108 15.25 13.19 -17.36
N VAL A 109 14.28 14.07 -17.59
CA VAL A 109 14.15 14.82 -18.85
C VAL A 109 15.36 15.72 -19.10
N VAL A 110 15.87 16.39 -18.06
CA VAL A 110 17.04 17.26 -18.18
C VAL A 110 18.29 16.45 -18.52
N VAL A 111 18.56 15.36 -17.82
CA VAL A 111 19.78 14.57 -18.04
C VAL A 111 19.74 13.79 -19.34
N MET A 112 18.58 13.26 -19.76
CA MET A 112 18.48 12.52 -21.03
C MET A 112 18.70 13.43 -22.26
N CYS A 113 18.40 14.73 -22.14
CA CYS A 113 18.60 15.75 -23.16
C CYS A 113 20.02 16.36 -23.16
N GLY A 114 20.93 15.87 -22.32
CA GLY A 114 22.32 16.33 -22.24
C GLY A 114 22.55 17.46 -21.24
N GLY A 115 21.59 17.78 -20.38
CA GLY A 115 21.76 18.69 -19.23
C GLY A 115 22.54 18.06 -18.07
N ASN A 116 23.45 17.14 -18.36
CA ASN A 116 24.26 16.42 -17.38
C ASN A 116 25.75 16.85 -17.48
N PRO A 117 26.56 16.64 -16.44
CA PRO A 117 27.97 17.05 -16.43
C PRO A 117 28.84 16.41 -17.53
N THR A 118 28.42 15.26 -18.08
CA THR A 118 29.14 14.58 -19.16
C THR A 118 28.75 15.09 -20.55
N GLY A 119 27.71 15.93 -20.66
CA GLY A 119 27.17 16.46 -21.91
C GLY A 119 26.52 15.40 -22.81
N ASP A 120 26.34 14.17 -22.34
CA ASP A 120 25.87 13.05 -23.16
C ASP A 120 24.34 13.09 -23.31
N ARG A 121 23.86 12.99 -24.55
CA ARG A 121 22.44 12.90 -24.88
C ARG A 121 22.07 11.44 -25.09
N PHE A 122 21.83 10.72 -24.00
CA PHE A 122 21.52 9.30 -24.09
C PHE A 122 20.07 9.02 -24.46
N GLY A 123 19.11 9.92 -24.23
CA GLY A 123 17.71 9.70 -24.61
C GLY A 123 17.20 8.32 -24.20
N PHE A 124 16.62 7.56 -25.13
CA PHE A 124 16.15 6.18 -24.90
C PHE A 124 17.19 5.09 -25.21
N ARG A 125 18.50 5.39 -25.11
CA ARG A 125 19.58 4.45 -25.47
C ARG A 125 19.42 3.08 -24.82
N TYR A 126 19.14 3.04 -23.52
CA TYR A 126 19.03 1.78 -22.77
C TYR A 126 17.77 0.95 -23.06
N TRP A 127 16.74 1.57 -23.64
CA TRP A 127 15.55 0.87 -24.13
C TRP A 127 15.81 0.11 -25.43
N ASN A 128 16.83 0.52 -26.19
CA ASN A 128 17.26 -0.15 -27.42
C ASN A 128 18.39 -1.14 -27.16
N ASP A 129 19.39 -0.75 -26.38
CA ASP A 129 20.56 -1.56 -26.04
C ASP A 129 20.92 -1.34 -24.55
N PRO A 130 20.77 -2.33 -23.66
CA PRO A 130 20.54 -3.77 -23.92
C PRO A 130 19.08 -4.16 -24.23
N GLY A 131 18.13 -3.24 -24.13
CA GLY A 131 16.71 -3.48 -24.39
C GLY A 131 15.82 -3.38 -23.14
N ALA A 132 14.50 -3.31 -23.35
CA ALA A 132 13.53 -3.11 -22.28
C ALA A 132 13.16 -4.38 -21.49
N PHE A 133 13.37 -5.58 -22.06
CA PHE A 133 12.97 -6.85 -21.44
C PHE A 133 14.19 -7.71 -21.12
N ALA A 134 14.46 -7.88 -19.83
CA ALA A 134 15.53 -8.74 -19.34
C ALA A 134 15.07 -10.21 -19.25
N GLU A 135 15.98 -11.12 -19.59
CA GLU A 135 15.78 -12.56 -19.41
C GLU A 135 15.98 -12.94 -17.93
N LEU A 136 15.09 -13.77 -17.39
CA LEU A 136 15.16 -14.26 -16.02
C LEU A 136 14.97 -15.79 -15.97
N TYR A 137 15.87 -16.48 -15.27
CA TYR A 137 15.93 -17.94 -15.03
C TYR A 137 16.16 -18.83 -16.26
N HIS A 138 15.65 -18.44 -17.42
CA HIS A 138 15.83 -19.13 -18.70
C HIS A 138 16.29 -18.12 -19.76
N THR A 139 16.81 -18.61 -20.88
CA THR A 139 17.16 -17.77 -22.03
C THR A 139 15.99 -17.67 -23.02
N GLY A 140 16.01 -16.64 -23.86
CA GLY A 140 15.01 -16.41 -24.90
C GLY A 140 13.64 -15.93 -24.37
N ASP A 141 12.58 -16.18 -25.13
CA ASP A 141 11.25 -15.60 -24.87
C ASP A 141 10.64 -16.07 -23.55
N LEU A 142 10.90 -17.31 -23.14
CA LEU A 142 10.50 -17.80 -21.82
C LEU A 142 11.19 -17.01 -20.70
N GLY A 143 12.49 -16.73 -20.85
CA GLY A 143 13.24 -15.89 -19.92
C GLY A 143 12.65 -14.49 -19.78
N LYS A 144 12.32 -13.85 -20.90
CA LYS A 144 11.70 -12.51 -20.92
C LYS A 144 10.32 -12.51 -20.28
N PHE A 145 9.51 -13.55 -20.53
CA PHE A 145 8.20 -13.70 -19.91
C PHE A 145 8.31 -13.87 -18.39
N LEU A 146 9.27 -14.68 -17.91
CA LEU A 146 9.51 -14.85 -16.48
C LEU A 146 10.03 -13.56 -15.83
N GLY A 147 10.85 -12.78 -16.53
CA GLY A 147 11.28 -11.45 -16.12
C GLY A 147 10.09 -10.50 -15.97
N PHE A 148 9.23 -10.43 -16.98
CA PHE A 148 7.98 -9.67 -16.93
C PHE A 148 7.08 -10.12 -15.77
N LEU A 149 6.91 -11.44 -15.58
CA LEU A 149 6.10 -11.98 -14.51
C LEU A 149 6.65 -11.60 -13.13
N GLN A 150 7.97 -11.61 -12.95
CA GLN A 150 8.61 -11.17 -11.72
C GLN A 150 8.37 -9.67 -11.47
N CYS A 151 8.46 -8.83 -12.51
CA CYS A 151 8.11 -7.42 -12.42
C CYS A 151 6.62 -7.23 -12.06
N LEU A 152 5.73 -8.05 -12.59
CA LEU A 152 4.30 -7.98 -12.30
C LEU A 152 3.98 -8.35 -10.84
N ILE A 153 4.67 -9.35 -10.28
CA ILE A 153 4.58 -9.72 -8.85
C ILE A 153 5.09 -8.59 -7.95
N GLN A 154 6.21 -7.97 -8.33
CA GLN A 154 6.73 -6.82 -7.57
C GLN A 154 5.81 -5.59 -7.69
N ALA A 155 5.20 -5.38 -8.86
CA ALA A 155 4.24 -4.30 -9.06
C ALA A 155 2.99 -4.47 -8.18
N SER A 156 2.50 -5.70 -7.98
CA SER A 156 1.32 -5.94 -7.13
C SER A 156 1.56 -5.65 -5.65
N PHE A 157 2.81 -5.76 -5.18
CA PHE A 157 3.22 -5.26 -3.86
C PHE A 157 3.14 -3.73 -3.79
N THR A 158 3.67 -3.02 -4.80
CA THR A 158 3.80 -1.56 -4.79
C THR A 158 2.48 -0.80 -4.95
N ILE A 159 1.43 -1.46 -5.46
CA ILE A 159 0.13 -0.82 -5.71
C ILE A 159 -0.80 -1.08 -4.53
N ALA A 160 -0.94 -0.08 -3.67
CA ALA A 160 -1.96 0.01 -2.63
C ALA A 160 -2.57 1.43 -2.62
N GLY A 161 -3.69 1.66 -1.92
CA GLY A 161 -4.29 2.99 -1.88
C GLY A 161 -5.80 3.01 -1.69
N PRO A 162 -6.59 2.28 -2.50
CA PRO A 162 -8.06 2.35 -2.42
C PRO A 162 -8.62 1.93 -1.05
N ASP A 163 -8.00 0.94 -0.43
CA ASP A 163 -8.15 0.56 0.97
C ASP A 163 -7.94 1.74 1.91
N TYR A 164 -6.78 2.39 1.83
CA TYR A 164 -6.44 3.52 2.71
C TYR A 164 -7.39 4.70 2.56
N VAL A 165 -7.71 5.08 1.33
CA VAL A 165 -8.69 6.12 1.02
C VAL A 165 -10.02 5.78 1.67
N SER A 166 -10.45 4.51 1.61
CA SER A 166 -11.69 4.07 2.23
C SER A 166 -11.69 4.22 3.76
N MET A 167 -10.56 4.01 4.43
CA MET A 167 -10.47 4.09 5.90
C MET A 167 -10.81 5.50 6.41
N ALA A 168 -10.47 6.53 5.64
CA ALA A 168 -10.80 7.92 5.95
C ALA A 168 -12.27 8.29 5.71
N ALA A 169 -13.04 7.44 5.01
CA ALA A 169 -14.41 7.78 4.61
C ALA A 169 -15.37 8.02 5.79
N GLY A 170 -15.14 7.34 6.92
CA GLY A 170 -15.93 7.52 8.14
C GLY A 170 -15.60 8.79 8.91
N GLU A 171 -14.48 9.43 8.61
CA GLU A 171 -13.98 10.65 9.28
C GLU A 171 -14.01 11.88 8.35
N ALA A 172 -14.27 11.68 7.05
CA ALA A 172 -14.30 12.74 6.06
C ALA A 172 -15.55 13.63 6.18
N GLU A 173 -15.37 14.94 6.02
CA GLU A 173 -16.47 15.89 5.90
C GLU A 173 -17.14 15.76 4.53
N ASN A 174 -18.47 15.67 4.50
CA ASN A 174 -19.27 15.44 3.27
C ASN A 174 -18.69 14.33 2.34
N PRO A 175 -18.61 13.08 2.84
CA PRO A 175 -17.88 12.00 2.18
C PRO A 175 -18.42 11.66 0.78
N ARG A 176 -19.72 11.83 0.54
CA ARG A 176 -20.33 11.56 -0.78
C ARG A 176 -19.84 12.48 -1.90
N VAL A 177 -19.28 13.64 -1.57
CA VAL A 177 -18.69 14.58 -2.54
C VAL A 177 -17.17 14.48 -2.58
N VAL A 178 -16.53 14.33 -1.42
CA VAL A 178 -15.06 14.33 -1.29
C VAL A 178 -14.46 12.97 -1.67
N MET A 179 -15.06 11.85 -1.25
CA MET A 179 -14.52 10.52 -1.52
C MET A 179 -14.40 10.18 -3.02
N PRO A 180 -15.37 10.47 -3.89
CA PRO A 180 -15.23 10.23 -5.33
C PRO A 180 -13.99 10.90 -5.93
N ARG A 181 -13.72 12.16 -5.53
CA ARG A 181 -12.56 12.92 -6.00
C ARG A 181 -11.28 12.33 -5.46
N ALA A 182 -11.23 11.99 -4.17
CA ALA A 182 -10.08 11.35 -3.54
C ALA A 182 -9.73 10.01 -4.22
N PHE A 183 -10.71 9.15 -4.50
CA PHE A 183 -10.50 7.89 -5.22
C PHE A 183 -9.94 8.11 -6.62
N ASN A 184 -10.51 9.06 -7.38
CA ASN A 184 -10.03 9.38 -8.73
C ASN A 184 -8.62 9.98 -8.71
N ALA A 185 -8.36 10.91 -7.79
CA ALA A 185 -7.05 11.52 -7.62
C ALA A 185 -5.99 10.46 -7.32
N VAL A 186 -6.28 9.52 -6.41
CA VAL A 186 -5.36 8.40 -6.12
C VAL A 186 -5.13 7.51 -7.34
N PHE A 187 -6.18 7.17 -8.08
CA PHE A 187 -6.03 6.39 -9.32
C PHE A 187 -5.11 7.10 -10.33
N TYR A 188 -5.43 8.34 -10.72
CA TYR A 188 -4.65 9.08 -11.70
C TYR A 188 -3.22 9.34 -11.21
N ARG A 189 -3.04 9.66 -9.93
CA ARG A 189 -1.73 9.92 -9.33
C ARG A 189 -0.86 8.66 -9.35
N LEU A 190 -1.38 7.52 -8.88
CA LEU A 190 -0.62 6.26 -8.86
C LEU A 190 -0.28 5.82 -10.27
N THR A 191 -1.27 5.77 -11.19
CA THR A 191 -1.01 5.37 -12.57
C THR A 191 0.01 6.28 -13.25
N THR A 192 -0.11 7.60 -13.09
CA THR A 192 0.81 8.55 -13.72
C THR A 192 2.23 8.40 -13.15
N PHE A 193 2.39 8.42 -11.82
CA PHE A 193 3.71 8.37 -11.21
C PHE A 193 4.39 7.01 -11.33
N PHE A 194 3.68 5.89 -11.25
CA PHE A 194 4.28 4.58 -11.46
C PHE A 194 4.67 4.32 -12.92
N MET A 195 3.83 4.73 -13.88
CA MET A 195 4.15 4.56 -15.31
C MET A 195 5.30 5.47 -15.75
N LEU A 196 5.24 6.76 -15.38
CA LEU A 196 6.32 7.69 -15.71
C LEU A 196 7.59 7.39 -14.92
N GLY A 197 7.47 6.98 -13.65
CA GLY A 197 8.60 6.63 -12.81
C GLY A 197 9.35 5.39 -13.30
N SER A 198 8.62 4.33 -13.68
CA SER A 198 9.24 3.13 -14.27
C SER A 198 9.89 3.41 -15.62
N LEU A 199 9.24 4.23 -16.46
CA LEU A 199 9.82 4.73 -17.71
C LEU A 199 11.11 5.52 -17.47
N ALA A 200 11.07 6.46 -16.52
CA ALA A 200 12.20 7.31 -16.18
C ALA A 200 13.40 6.51 -15.69
N VAL A 201 13.18 5.55 -14.79
CA VAL A 201 14.23 4.65 -14.30
C VAL A 201 14.85 3.83 -15.45
N GLY A 202 14.03 3.27 -16.35
CA GLY A 202 14.53 2.52 -17.50
C GLY A 202 15.29 3.38 -18.52
N ILE A 203 15.03 4.69 -18.56
CA ILE A 203 15.80 5.66 -19.36
C ILE A 203 17.15 5.95 -18.70
N LEU A 204 17.20 6.04 -17.37
CA LEU A 204 18.37 6.50 -16.62
C LEU A 204 19.48 5.44 -16.52
N VAL A 205 19.12 4.18 -16.28
CA VAL A 205 20.08 3.10 -16.00
C VAL A 205 19.69 1.83 -16.76
N PRO A 206 20.63 1.19 -17.50
CA PRO A 206 20.37 -0.08 -18.13
C PRO A 206 20.26 -1.19 -17.08
N TYR A 207 19.43 -2.20 -17.33
CA TYR A 207 19.29 -3.34 -16.41
C TYR A 207 20.58 -4.16 -16.25
N THR A 208 21.56 -3.99 -17.15
CA THR A 208 22.87 -4.65 -17.11
C THR A 208 23.90 -3.95 -16.22
N ASP A 209 23.54 -2.84 -15.59
CA ASP A 209 24.43 -2.05 -14.75
C ASP A 209 24.98 -2.85 -13.55
N GLU A 210 26.29 -2.85 -13.36
CA GLU A 210 26.95 -3.66 -12.32
C GLU A 210 26.67 -3.14 -10.90
N GLU A 211 26.55 -1.83 -10.70
CA GLU A 211 26.18 -1.26 -9.39
C GLU A 211 24.77 -1.72 -9.01
N MET A 212 23.84 -1.70 -9.97
CA MET A 212 22.48 -2.20 -9.78
C MET A 212 22.45 -3.71 -9.51
N LYS A 213 23.22 -4.53 -10.24
CA LYS A 213 23.29 -5.98 -10.02
C LYS A 213 23.87 -6.33 -8.65
N VAL A 214 24.96 -5.67 -8.26
CA VAL A 214 25.59 -5.87 -6.95
C VAL A 214 24.61 -5.47 -5.85
N ALA A 215 23.95 -4.32 -5.97
CA ALA A 215 22.94 -3.90 -5.00
C ALA A 215 21.79 -4.90 -4.87
N PHE A 216 21.27 -5.43 -5.98
CA PHE A 216 20.20 -6.42 -5.98
C PHE A 216 20.64 -7.79 -5.40
N SER A 217 21.87 -8.23 -5.70
CA SER A 217 22.38 -9.54 -5.29
C SER A 217 22.89 -9.61 -3.85
N THR A 218 23.41 -8.49 -3.33
CA THR A 218 24.01 -8.41 -1.99
C THR A 218 23.08 -7.80 -0.95
N GLY A 219 21.89 -7.36 -1.34
CA GLY A 219 20.97 -6.71 -0.41
C GLY A 219 21.52 -5.42 0.20
N ALA A 220 22.46 -4.77 -0.50
CA ALA A 220 23.26 -3.68 0.04
C ALA A 220 22.38 -2.56 0.62
N PRO A 221 22.77 -1.98 1.79
CA PRO A 221 22.01 -0.91 2.40
C PRO A 221 21.89 0.34 1.52
N GLY A 222 20.70 0.90 1.46
CA GLY A 222 20.44 2.27 1.01
C GLY A 222 20.63 2.50 -0.49
N ALA A 223 20.94 3.74 -0.83
CA ALA A 223 20.91 4.31 -2.17
C ALA A 223 21.71 3.60 -3.27
N ALA A 224 22.57 2.64 -2.92
CA ALA A 224 23.24 1.78 -3.89
C ALA A 224 22.24 0.98 -4.75
N ALA A 225 21.00 0.80 -4.28
CA ALA A 225 19.92 0.14 -5.01
C ALA A 225 18.97 1.10 -5.77
N SER A 226 19.01 2.41 -5.50
CA SER A 226 18.08 3.35 -6.14
C SER A 226 18.57 3.73 -7.54
N PRO A 227 17.83 3.43 -8.62
CA PRO A 227 18.28 3.72 -9.98
C PRO A 227 18.52 5.22 -10.22
N TYR A 228 17.78 6.10 -9.54
CA TYR A 228 18.00 7.54 -9.61
C TYR A 228 19.35 7.95 -9.01
N VAL A 229 19.73 7.35 -7.88
CA VAL A 229 20.99 7.67 -7.21
C VAL A 229 22.18 7.07 -7.98
N ILE A 230 22.05 5.83 -8.47
CA ILE A 230 23.03 5.21 -9.38
C ILE A 230 23.26 6.10 -10.61
N ALA A 231 22.18 6.60 -11.23
CA ALA A 231 22.30 7.51 -12.37
C ALA A 231 23.02 8.82 -12.01
N MET A 232 22.68 9.43 -10.88
CA MET A 232 23.34 10.65 -10.40
C MET A 232 24.82 10.44 -10.14
N ASN A 233 25.21 9.31 -9.53
CA ASN A 233 26.60 8.93 -9.27
C ASN A 233 27.37 8.77 -10.59
N ARG A 234 26.81 8.03 -11.56
CA ARG A 234 27.41 7.83 -12.89
C ARG A 234 27.59 9.12 -13.67
N LEU A 235 26.68 10.07 -13.50
CA LEU A 235 26.75 11.40 -14.10
C LEU A 235 27.64 12.38 -13.30
N ASN A 236 28.31 11.92 -12.24
CA ASN A 236 29.15 12.72 -11.34
C ASN A 236 28.41 13.89 -10.66
N ILE A 237 27.13 13.72 -10.35
CA ILE A 237 26.30 14.70 -9.65
C ILE A 237 26.45 14.51 -8.14
N ARG A 238 27.04 15.48 -7.45
CA ARG A 238 27.47 15.32 -6.05
C ARG A 238 26.36 15.49 -5.01
N VAL A 239 25.46 16.46 -5.18
CA VAL A 239 24.56 16.90 -4.09
C VAL A 239 23.17 16.24 -4.16
N LEU A 240 22.66 15.99 -5.37
CA LEU A 240 21.32 15.45 -5.56
C LEU A 240 21.12 14.07 -4.90
N PRO A 241 22.09 13.13 -4.93
CA PRO A 241 21.98 11.86 -4.20
C PRO A 241 21.61 12.00 -2.73
N ASP A 242 22.26 12.91 -2.00
CA ASP A 242 21.98 13.14 -0.58
C ASP A 242 20.56 13.66 -0.35
N ILE A 243 20.12 14.61 -1.18
CA ILE A 243 18.77 15.18 -1.10
C ILE A 243 17.71 14.11 -1.35
N VAL A 244 17.90 13.29 -2.38
CA VAL A 244 16.97 12.20 -2.72
C VAL A 244 16.88 11.20 -1.57
N ASN A 245 18.01 10.76 -1.02
CA ASN A 245 18.00 9.80 0.09
C ASN A 245 17.34 10.37 1.35
N ALA A 246 17.57 11.64 1.68
CA ALA A 246 16.91 12.28 2.81
C ALA A 246 15.38 12.34 2.61
N MET A 247 14.92 12.67 1.40
CA MET A 247 13.49 12.68 1.08
C MET A 247 12.88 11.27 1.04
N VAL A 248 13.61 10.26 0.57
CA VAL A 248 13.15 8.86 0.58
C VAL A 248 13.09 8.32 2.01
N LEU A 249 14.06 8.64 2.87
CA LEU A 249 14.04 8.27 4.28
C LEU A 249 12.82 8.85 5.00
N THR A 250 12.56 10.15 4.81
CA THR A 250 11.39 10.80 5.41
C THR A 250 10.08 10.23 4.87
N ALA A 251 10.04 9.85 3.58
CA ALA A 251 8.89 9.18 2.99
C ALA A 251 8.64 7.78 3.59
N ALA A 252 9.68 6.96 3.74
CA ALA A 252 9.60 5.62 4.34
C ALA A 252 9.18 5.69 5.82
N PHE A 253 9.76 6.61 6.59
CA PHE A 253 9.37 6.83 7.99
C PHE A 253 7.91 7.25 8.13
N SER A 254 7.45 8.17 7.27
CA SER A 254 6.05 8.61 7.24
C SER A 254 5.09 7.48 6.81
N ALA A 255 5.48 6.64 5.85
CA ALA A 255 4.71 5.45 5.46
C ALA A 255 4.57 4.45 6.62
N GLY A 256 5.67 4.10 7.29
CA GLY A 256 5.66 3.20 8.44
C GLY A 256 4.78 3.70 9.58
N ASN A 257 4.83 5.00 9.87
CA ASN A 257 3.95 5.62 10.86
C ASN A 257 2.46 5.54 10.47
N SER A 258 2.15 5.72 9.17
CA SER A 258 0.80 5.55 8.63
C SER A 258 0.28 4.12 8.75
N TYR A 259 1.16 3.12 8.56
CA TYR A 259 0.79 1.70 8.75
C TYR A 259 0.52 1.38 10.23
N VAL A 260 1.28 1.96 11.17
CA VAL A 260 0.97 1.83 12.61
C VAL A 260 -0.42 2.39 12.93
N TYR A 261 -0.75 3.54 12.35
CA TYR A 261 -2.08 4.13 12.47
C TYR A 261 -3.15 3.18 11.87
N CYS A 262 -3.01 2.76 10.62
CA CYS A 262 -4.02 1.93 9.94
C CYS A 262 -4.21 0.56 10.60
N ALA A 263 -3.13 -0.13 10.98
CA ALA A 263 -3.19 -1.42 11.68
C ALA A 263 -3.93 -1.31 13.02
N SER A 264 -3.58 -0.30 13.84
CA SER A 264 -4.19 -0.12 15.16
C SER A 264 -5.68 0.23 15.08
N ARG A 265 -6.10 1.05 14.11
CA ARG A 265 -7.51 1.41 13.90
C ARG A 265 -8.32 0.26 13.32
N SER A 266 -7.72 -0.55 12.45
CA SER A 266 -8.35 -1.77 11.93
C SER A 266 -8.62 -2.77 13.05
N LEU A 267 -7.64 -2.99 13.94
CA LEU A 267 -7.80 -3.87 15.10
C LEU A 267 -8.85 -3.33 16.08
N TYR A 268 -8.86 -2.02 16.34
CA TYR A 268 -9.89 -1.34 17.13
C TYR A 268 -11.29 -1.53 16.53
N GLY A 269 -11.45 -1.29 15.22
CA GLY A 269 -12.72 -1.45 14.51
C GLY A 269 -13.24 -2.89 14.56
N MET A 270 -12.37 -3.88 14.39
CA MET A 270 -12.75 -5.29 14.56
C MET A 270 -13.19 -5.61 15.99
N ALA A 271 -12.55 -5.00 17.00
CA ALA A 271 -12.92 -5.21 18.40
C ALA A 271 -14.30 -4.63 18.72
N LEU A 272 -14.67 -3.49 18.13
CA LEU A 272 -16.01 -2.91 18.26
C LEU A 272 -17.09 -3.81 17.65
N GLU A 273 -16.79 -4.53 16.58
CA GLU A 273 -17.70 -5.51 15.97
C GLU A 273 -17.70 -6.89 16.67
N GLY A 274 -16.98 -7.05 17.78
CA GLY A 274 -16.87 -8.34 18.47
C GLY A 274 -16.04 -9.39 17.70
N LYS A 275 -15.30 -8.97 16.66
CA LYS A 275 -14.42 -9.81 15.82
C LYS A 275 -12.99 -9.87 16.34
N ALA A 276 -12.65 -9.05 17.34
CA ALA A 276 -11.39 -9.09 18.07
C ALA A 276 -11.64 -8.93 19.59
N PRO A 277 -10.67 -9.29 20.46
CA PRO A 277 -10.83 -9.18 21.91
C PRO A 277 -11.25 -7.78 22.38
N LYS A 278 -12.22 -7.73 23.32
CA LYS A 278 -12.77 -6.48 23.88
C LYS A 278 -11.73 -5.56 24.53
N VAL A 279 -10.56 -6.07 24.90
CA VAL A 279 -9.46 -5.25 25.44
C VAL A 279 -9.06 -4.14 24.45
N PHE A 280 -9.14 -4.42 23.16
CA PHE A 280 -8.76 -3.47 22.12
C PHE A 280 -9.76 -2.33 21.91
N THR A 281 -10.97 -2.39 22.48
CA THR A 281 -11.94 -1.26 22.38
C THR A 281 -11.63 -0.12 23.35
N ARG A 282 -10.62 -0.27 24.23
CA ARG A 282 -10.23 0.76 25.19
C ARG A 282 -9.41 1.86 24.49
N VAL A 283 -9.87 3.09 24.61
CA VAL A 283 -9.21 4.29 24.08
C VAL A 283 -8.73 5.21 25.21
N THR A 284 -7.71 6.02 24.94
CA THR A 284 -7.30 7.11 25.84
C THR A 284 -8.32 8.24 25.84
N SER A 285 -8.16 9.22 26.73
CA SER A 285 -9.00 10.44 26.76
C SER A 285 -8.96 11.24 25.46
N LYS A 286 -7.93 11.05 24.63
CA LYS A 286 -7.77 11.66 23.30
C LYS A 286 -8.26 10.77 22.15
N GLY A 287 -8.94 9.66 22.44
CA GLY A 287 -9.50 8.76 21.43
C GLY A 287 -8.50 7.77 20.81
N VAL A 288 -7.29 7.60 21.38
CA VAL A 288 -6.26 6.70 20.82
C VAL A 288 -6.43 5.27 21.35
N PRO A 289 -6.52 4.22 20.52
CA PRO A 289 -6.65 2.83 20.96
C PRO A 289 -5.29 2.27 21.44
N LEU A 290 -4.89 2.62 22.67
CA LEU A 290 -3.54 2.37 23.21
C LEU A 290 -3.11 0.89 23.13
N TYR A 291 -3.96 -0.05 23.51
CA TYR A 291 -3.61 -1.48 23.47
C TYR A 291 -3.41 -2.00 22.04
N ALA A 292 -4.19 -1.50 21.08
CA ALA A 292 -4.02 -1.86 19.69
C ALA A 292 -2.69 -1.32 19.14
N VAL A 293 -2.33 -0.08 19.49
CA VAL A 293 -1.02 0.51 19.14
C VAL A 293 0.13 -0.31 19.74
N LEU A 294 0.05 -0.68 21.02
CA LEU A 294 1.09 -1.49 21.68
C LEU A 294 1.28 -2.86 21.03
N VAL A 295 0.20 -3.52 20.60
CA VAL A 295 0.31 -4.79 19.85
C VAL A 295 1.01 -4.60 18.52
N VAL A 296 0.67 -3.56 17.76
CA VAL A 296 1.32 -3.26 16.48
C VAL A 296 2.80 -2.92 16.67
N LEU A 297 3.14 -2.13 17.70
CA LEU A 297 4.55 -1.88 18.06
C LEU A 297 5.26 -3.16 18.51
N GLY A 298 4.56 -4.08 19.20
CA GLY A 298 5.09 -5.40 19.52
C GLY A 298 5.42 -6.23 18.28
N ILE A 299 4.56 -6.21 17.26
CA ILE A 299 4.81 -6.87 15.96
C ILE A 299 5.99 -6.19 15.24
N SER A 300 6.14 -4.87 15.38
CA SER A 300 7.26 -4.14 14.78
C SER A 300 8.63 -4.58 15.28
N LEU A 301 8.71 -5.25 16.45
CA LEU A 301 9.93 -5.88 16.95
C LEU A 301 10.46 -6.98 16.01
N LEU A 302 9.64 -7.53 15.11
CA LEU A 302 10.12 -8.43 14.07
C LEU A 302 11.14 -7.77 13.13
N SER A 303 11.22 -6.44 13.10
CA SER A 303 12.29 -5.73 12.40
C SER A 303 13.70 -6.04 12.95
N PHE A 304 13.82 -6.51 14.20
CA PHE A 304 15.10 -6.99 14.76
C PHE A 304 15.63 -8.27 14.10
N LEU A 305 14.82 -8.97 13.30
CA LEU A 305 15.29 -10.12 12.52
C LEU A 305 16.45 -9.74 11.59
N GLN A 306 16.55 -8.48 11.16
CA GLN A 306 17.66 -7.95 10.33
C GLN A 306 18.99 -7.80 11.10
N VAL A 307 18.98 -7.96 12.42
CA VAL A 307 20.22 -7.94 13.23
C VAL A 307 20.90 -9.30 13.16
N SER A 308 20.11 -10.38 13.10
CA SER A 308 20.62 -11.76 13.05
C SER A 308 20.66 -12.35 11.64
N ASN A 309 19.97 -11.72 10.68
CA ASN A 309 19.92 -12.13 9.28
C ASN A 309 20.20 -10.92 8.39
N ASP A 310 20.53 -11.17 7.12
CA ASP A 310 20.65 -10.10 6.14
C ASP A 310 19.33 -9.33 6.00
N ALA A 311 19.40 -7.99 6.01
CA ALA A 311 18.24 -7.12 5.92
C ALA A 311 17.42 -7.38 4.65
N ALA A 312 18.07 -7.72 3.53
CA ALA A 312 17.37 -8.00 2.28
C ALA A 312 16.55 -9.29 2.33
N VAL A 313 17.05 -10.32 3.03
CA VAL A 313 16.31 -11.57 3.22
C VAL A 313 15.04 -11.31 4.05
N VAL A 314 15.18 -10.55 5.13
CA VAL A 314 14.07 -10.19 6.01
C VAL A 314 13.04 -9.30 5.29
N LEU A 315 13.50 -8.31 4.51
CA LEU A 315 12.64 -7.51 3.63
C LEU A 315 11.85 -8.40 2.68
N GLN A 316 12.53 -9.35 2.01
CA GLN A 316 11.87 -10.21 1.04
C GLN A 316 10.79 -11.09 1.69
N TRP A 317 11.01 -11.59 2.92
CA TRP A 317 9.98 -12.32 3.66
C TRP A 317 8.74 -11.47 3.92
N PHE A 318 8.91 -10.22 4.36
CA PHE A 318 7.79 -9.30 4.55
C PHE A 318 7.11 -8.95 3.22
N VAL A 319 7.87 -8.67 2.17
CA VAL A 319 7.32 -8.40 0.83
C VAL A 319 6.44 -9.56 0.37
N ASN A 320 6.90 -10.81 0.48
CA ASN A 320 6.14 -11.98 0.06
C ASN A 320 4.81 -12.11 0.82
N LEU A 321 4.85 -11.97 2.15
CA LEU A 321 3.66 -12.08 3.00
C LEU A 321 2.67 -10.94 2.74
N VAL A 322 3.18 -9.71 2.65
CA VAL A 322 2.38 -8.51 2.39
C VAL A 322 1.74 -8.60 1.01
N THR A 323 2.47 -9.02 -0.01
CA THR A 323 1.96 -9.17 -1.39
C THR A 323 0.82 -10.17 -1.44
N ALA A 324 0.98 -11.33 -0.80
CA ALA A 324 -0.06 -12.36 -0.74
C ALA A 324 -1.32 -11.82 -0.05
N SER A 325 -1.18 -11.19 1.13
CA SER A 325 -2.30 -10.57 1.83
C SER A 325 -2.98 -9.48 1.02
N GLN A 326 -2.21 -8.67 0.29
CA GLN A 326 -2.73 -7.55 -0.50
C GLN A 326 -3.57 -8.03 -1.68
N LEU A 327 -3.08 -9.04 -2.41
CA LEU A 327 -3.84 -9.65 -3.50
C LEU A 327 -5.14 -10.30 -3.00
N ILE A 328 -5.11 -10.94 -1.81
CA ILE A 328 -6.31 -11.44 -1.15
C ILE A 328 -7.27 -10.30 -0.79
N ASN A 329 -6.77 -9.18 -0.25
CA ASN A 329 -7.60 -8.01 0.04
C ASN A 329 -8.29 -7.48 -1.22
N PHE A 330 -7.57 -7.33 -2.32
CA PHE A 330 -8.15 -6.87 -3.59
C PHE A 330 -9.15 -7.86 -4.16
N ALA A 331 -8.87 -9.18 -4.09
CA ALA A 331 -9.85 -10.20 -4.46
C ALA A 331 -11.12 -10.06 -3.62
N SER A 332 -10.98 -9.88 -2.30
CA SER A 332 -12.09 -9.72 -1.38
C SER A 332 -12.92 -8.45 -1.62
N MET A 333 -12.26 -7.34 -1.97
CA MET A 333 -12.94 -6.12 -2.39
C MET A 333 -13.74 -6.32 -3.68
N CYS A 334 -13.19 -7.07 -4.65
CA CYS A 334 -13.88 -7.39 -5.89
C CYS A 334 -15.10 -8.30 -5.63
N VAL A 335 -14.98 -9.32 -4.78
CA VAL A 335 -16.11 -10.17 -4.36
C VAL A 335 -17.19 -9.33 -3.70
N THR A 336 -16.81 -8.48 -2.74
CA THR A 336 -17.75 -7.61 -2.02
C THR A 336 -18.48 -6.67 -2.98
N TYR A 337 -17.75 -6.10 -3.95
CA TYR A 337 -18.34 -5.24 -4.97
C TYR A 337 -19.31 -5.98 -5.90
N LEU A 338 -18.93 -7.16 -6.41
CA LEU A 338 -19.79 -7.96 -7.27
C LEU A 338 -21.09 -8.35 -6.53
N ARG A 339 -20.97 -8.66 -5.24
CA ARG A 339 -22.11 -8.96 -4.37
C ARG A 339 -23.02 -7.76 -4.19
N PHE A 340 -22.47 -6.57 -3.94
CA PHE A 340 -23.21 -5.30 -3.93
C PHE A 340 -23.93 -5.04 -5.27
N TYR A 341 -23.20 -5.19 -6.39
CA TYR A 341 -23.74 -4.99 -7.74
C TYR A 341 -24.93 -5.90 -8.05
N TYR A 342 -24.79 -7.21 -7.80
CA TYR A 342 -25.87 -8.15 -8.05
C TYR A 342 -27.00 -8.05 -7.02
N GLY A 343 -26.71 -7.61 -5.79
CA GLY A 343 -27.72 -7.27 -4.78
C GLY A 343 -28.61 -6.12 -5.24
N MET A 344 -28.02 -5.01 -5.69
CA MET A 344 -28.77 -3.88 -6.25
C MET A 344 -29.66 -4.33 -7.42
N LYS A 345 -29.10 -5.13 -8.33
CA LYS A 345 -29.85 -5.66 -9.49
C LYS A 345 -31.02 -6.54 -9.07
N ALA A 346 -30.85 -7.39 -8.06
CA ALA A 346 -31.90 -8.28 -7.57
C ALA A 346 -33.03 -7.52 -6.86
N GLN A 347 -32.69 -6.43 -6.16
CA GLN A 347 -33.63 -5.61 -5.39
C GLN A 347 -34.22 -4.42 -6.17
N GLY A 348 -33.84 -4.25 -7.44
CA GLY A 348 -34.38 -3.19 -8.31
C GLY A 348 -33.75 -1.80 -8.17
N PHE A 349 -32.63 -1.67 -7.45
CA PHE A 349 -31.87 -0.42 -7.36
C PHE A 349 -31.14 -0.12 -8.67
N LYS A 350 -31.21 1.12 -9.14
CA LYS A 350 -30.47 1.56 -10.33
C LYS A 350 -29.10 2.08 -9.90
N ARG A 351 -28.07 1.71 -10.66
CA ARG A 351 -26.71 2.24 -10.46
C ARG A 351 -26.56 3.73 -10.76
N ASP A 352 -27.51 4.29 -11.51
CA ASP A 352 -27.52 5.73 -11.83
C ASP A 352 -27.92 6.59 -10.63
N ASP A 353 -28.55 5.99 -9.62
CA ASP A 353 -28.92 6.67 -8.38
C ASP A 353 -27.76 6.74 -7.37
N LEU A 354 -26.61 6.13 -7.69
CA LEU A 354 -25.43 6.13 -6.82
C LEU A 354 -24.72 7.48 -6.88
N PRO A 355 -24.21 7.99 -5.74
CA PRO A 355 -23.40 9.23 -5.70
C PRO A 355 -22.15 9.18 -6.59
N TYR A 356 -21.64 7.98 -6.85
CA TYR A 356 -20.53 7.74 -7.76
C TYR A 356 -20.77 6.46 -8.55
N LYS A 357 -20.45 6.51 -9.85
CA LYS A 357 -20.58 5.41 -10.79
C LYS A 357 -19.26 5.17 -11.51
N ALA A 358 -18.67 4.01 -11.28
CA ALA A 358 -17.48 3.54 -11.96
C ALA A 358 -17.80 2.97 -13.35
N MET A 359 -16.87 3.18 -14.27
CA MET A 359 -16.93 2.68 -15.64
C MET A 359 -16.68 1.17 -15.70
N LEU A 360 -17.16 0.51 -16.76
CA LEU A 360 -16.89 -0.90 -17.09
C LEU A 360 -17.39 -1.94 -16.07
N GLN A 361 -18.23 -1.56 -15.11
CA GLN A 361 -18.79 -2.51 -14.16
C GLN A 361 -19.97 -3.28 -14.76
N PRO A 362 -20.08 -4.61 -14.54
CA PRO A 362 -19.31 -5.41 -13.57
C PRO A 362 -18.06 -6.08 -14.13
N TYR A 363 -17.73 -5.89 -15.42
CA TYR A 363 -16.60 -6.55 -16.09
C TYR A 363 -15.25 -6.23 -15.42
N ALA A 364 -15.05 -4.97 -15.02
CA ALA A 364 -13.87 -4.55 -14.26
C ALA A 364 -13.75 -5.28 -12.91
N GLY A 365 -14.88 -5.49 -12.21
CA GLY A 365 -14.91 -6.27 -10.97
C GLY A 365 -14.51 -7.74 -11.17
N TRP A 366 -14.98 -8.39 -12.24
CA TRP A 366 -14.60 -9.76 -12.57
C TRP A 366 -13.14 -9.88 -13.01
N TYR A 367 -12.66 -8.95 -13.85
CA TYR A 367 -11.26 -8.90 -14.25
C TYR A 367 -10.33 -8.74 -13.05
N GLY A 368 -10.65 -7.80 -12.15
CA GLY A 368 -9.91 -7.61 -10.90
C GLY A 368 -9.89 -8.87 -10.04
N LEU A 369 -11.04 -9.51 -9.84
CA LEU A 369 -11.14 -10.74 -9.05
C LEU A 369 -10.27 -11.87 -9.62
N VAL A 370 -10.41 -12.17 -10.91
CA VAL A 370 -9.67 -13.27 -11.54
C VAL A 370 -8.18 -12.96 -11.56
N GLY A 371 -7.80 -11.73 -11.91
CA GLY A 371 -6.41 -11.29 -11.96
C GLY A 371 -5.72 -11.40 -10.61
N THR A 372 -6.32 -10.82 -9.55
CA THR A 372 -5.71 -10.87 -8.22
C THR A 372 -5.72 -12.28 -7.65
N PHE A 373 -6.79 -13.05 -7.86
CA PHE A 373 -6.86 -14.44 -7.41
C PHE A 373 -5.77 -15.31 -8.04
N ILE A 374 -5.56 -15.24 -9.36
CA ILE A 374 -4.49 -15.98 -10.03
C ILE A 374 -3.12 -15.52 -9.52
N MET A 375 -2.89 -14.20 -9.45
CA MET A 375 -1.62 -13.63 -9.00
C MET A 375 -1.29 -14.03 -7.55
N THR A 376 -2.27 -14.23 -6.69
CA THR A 376 -2.06 -14.72 -5.32
C THR A 376 -1.30 -16.05 -5.31
N PHE A 377 -1.65 -16.99 -6.18
CA PHE A 377 -0.95 -18.28 -6.27
C PHE A 377 0.37 -18.20 -7.04
N VAL A 378 0.42 -17.33 -8.06
CA VAL A 378 1.62 -17.15 -8.89
C VAL A 378 2.72 -16.41 -8.13
N GLY A 379 2.40 -15.56 -7.15
CA GLY A 379 3.38 -14.72 -6.44
C GLY A 379 4.59 -15.47 -5.87
N GLY A 380 4.40 -16.71 -5.42
CA GLY A 380 5.47 -17.56 -4.87
C GLY A 380 6.00 -18.61 -5.84
N TYR A 381 5.80 -18.50 -7.16
CA TYR A 381 6.12 -19.58 -8.11
C TYR A 381 7.61 -19.96 -8.14
N THR A 382 8.48 -19.02 -7.77
CA THR A 382 9.94 -19.17 -7.86
C THR A 382 10.48 -20.30 -6.98
N VAL A 383 9.79 -20.65 -5.90
CA VAL A 383 10.16 -21.77 -5.01
C VAL A 383 9.99 -23.15 -5.66
N PHE A 384 9.19 -23.23 -6.72
CA PHE A 384 8.95 -24.47 -7.47
C PHE A 384 9.92 -24.64 -8.65
N LEU A 385 10.81 -23.68 -8.89
CA LEU A 385 11.85 -23.82 -9.91
C LEU A 385 12.93 -24.81 -9.44
N PRO A 386 13.54 -25.59 -10.35
CA PRO A 386 14.58 -26.55 -10.00
C PRO A 386 15.73 -25.90 -9.22
N GLY A 387 16.04 -26.43 -8.03
CA GLY A 387 17.15 -25.97 -7.19
C GLY A 387 16.87 -24.70 -6.36
N ARG A 388 15.63 -24.19 -6.33
CA ARG A 388 15.25 -22.95 -5.61
C ARG A 388 14.28 -23.17 -4.44
N TRP A 389 14.20 -24.41 -3.94
CA TRP A 389 13.35 -24.71 -2.80
C TRP A 389 13.91 -24.05 -1.53
N ASP A 390 13.15 -23.11 -0.98
CA ASP A 390 13.46 -22.41 0.26
C ASP A 390 12.23 -22.41 1.18
N ILE A 391 12.38 -23.01 2.35
CA ILE A 391 11.26 -23.22 3.29
C ILE A 391 10.71 -21.88 3.80
N PRO A 392 11.53 -20.93 4.29
CA PRO A 392 11.05 -19.61 4.67
C PRO A 392 10.28 -18.91 3.55
N THR A 393 10.84 -18.83 2.34
CA THR A 393 10.19 -18.17 1.20
C THR A 393 8.85 -18.82 0.86
N PHE A 394 8.76 -20.15 0.86
CA PHE A 394 7.50 -20.87 0.66
C PHE A 394 6.48 -20.52 1.74
N LEU A 395 6.88 -20.57 3.02
CA LEU A 395 5.98 -20.25 4.12
C LEU A 395 5.48 -18.81 4.01
N PHE A 396 6.36 -17.81 3.88
CA PHE A 396 5.94 -16.41 3.80
C PHE A 396 5.08 -16.13 2.56
N SER A 397 5.32 -16.78 1.43
CA SER A 397 4.53 -16.57 0.20
C SER A 397 3.14 -17.20 0.24
N TYR A 398 2.98 -18.36 0.89
CA TYR A 398 1.72 -19.12 0.86
C TYR A 398 0.95 -19.14 2.19
N THR A 399 1.52 -18.62 3.29
CA THR A 399 0.87 -18.62 4.62
C THR A 399 -0.50 -17.96 4.57
N MET A 400 -0.61 -16.77 3.99
CA MET A 400 -1.87 -16.02 4.01
C MET A 400 -2.94 -16.64 3.11
N ILE A 401 -2.52 -17.39 2.10
CA ILE A 401 -3.39 -18.19 1.22
C ILE A 401 -4.02 -19.34 2.01
N ALA A 402 -3.32 -19.91 2.98
CA ALA A 402 -3.87 -20.95 3.87
C ALA A 402 -4.65 -20.34 5.05
N VAL A 403 -4.11 -19.29 5.69
CA VAL A 403 -4.69 -18.67 6.89
C VAL A 403 -6.05 -18.04 6.59
N CYS A 404 -6.22 -17.35 5.46
CA CYS A 404 -7.49 -16.68 5.14
C CYS A 404 -8.69 -17.65 5.04
N PRO A 405 -8.60 -18.76 4.27
CA PRO A 405 -9.63 -19.80 4.28
C PRO A 405 -9.85 -20.43 5.66
N ILE A 406 -8.79 -20.66 6.45
CA ILE A 406 -8.92 -21.22 7.80
C ILE A 406 -9.70 -20.26 8.70
N LEU A 407 -9.40 -18.96 8.66
CA LEU A 407 -10.14 -17.94 9.42
C LEU A 407 -11.60 -17.85 8.97
N TYR A 408 -11.85 -17.87 7.66
CA TYR A 408 -13.19 -17.86 7.10
C TYR A 408 -14.01 -19.07 7.54
N LEU A 409 -13.50 -20.28 7.30
CA LEU A 409 -14.18 -21.52 7.62
C LEU A 409 -14.31 -21.71 9.14
N GLY A 410 -13.26 -21.42 9.91
CA GLY A 410 -13.26 -21.51 11.37
C GLY A 410 -14.35 -20.63 11.99
N TYR A 411 -14.42 -19.36 11.60
CA TYR A 411 -15.47 -18.45 12.08
C TYR A 411 -16.85 -18.92 11.62
N LYS A 412 -16.97 -19.37 10.37
CA LYS A 412 -18.22 -19.86 9.81
C LYS A 412 -18.75 -21.09 10.55
N PHE A 413 -17.90 -22.03 10.95
CA PHE A 413 -18.32 -23.20 11.72
C PHE A 413 -18.70 -22.86 13.16
N VAL A 414 -17.95 -21.96 13.82
CA VAL A 414 -18.20 -21.56 15.20
C VAL A 414 -19.48 -20.73 15.31
N GLN A 415 -19.64 -19.72 14.46
CA GLN A 415 -20.77 -18.78 14.50
C GLN A 415 -21.94 -19.19 13.61
N LYS A 416 -21.79 -20.27 12.82
CA LYS A 416 -22.82 -20.81 11.91
C LYS A 416 -23.40 -19.77 10.96
N THR A 417 -22.56 -18.86 10.46
CA THR A 417 -22.99 -17.79 9.57
C THR A 417 -23.32 -18.33 8.17
N LYS A 418 -24.14 -17.57 7.43
CA LYS A 418 -24.59 -17.92 6.09
C LYS A 418 -24.21 -16.83 5.10
N LEU A 419 -23.88 -17.24 3.88
CA LEU A 419 -23.75 -16.31 2.77
C LEU A 419 -25.13 -15.72 2.48
N TYR A 420 -25.25 -14.39 2.44
CA TYR A 420 -26.53 -13.75 2.16
C TYR A 420 -27.02 -14.09 0.75
N ARG A 421 -28.32 -14.18 0.52
CA ARG A 421 -28.85 -14.21 -0.85
C ARG A 421 -28.86 -12.79 -1.43
N SER A 422 -28.82 -12.62 -2.75
CA SER A 422 -28.71 -11.28 -3.36
C SER A 422 -29.91 -10.37 -3.03
N ASP A 423 -31.09 -10.95 -2.87
CA ASP A 423 -32.32 -10.29 -2.42
C ASP A 423 -32.32 -9.96 -0.92
N GLU A 424 -31.49 -10.62 -0.12
CA GLU A 424 -31.38 -10.42 1.34
C GLU A 424 -30.23 -9.47 1.72
N ILE A 425 -29.39 -9.05 0.77
CA ILE A 425 -28.27 -8.13 1.05
C ILE A 425 -28.82 -6.80 1.58
N ASP A 426 -28.37 -6.39 2.76
CA ASP A 426 -28.77 -5.12 3.35
C ASP A 426 -28.11 -3.93 2.64
N LEU A 427 -28.86 -3.27 1.75
CA LEU A 427 -28.44 -2.06 1.05
C LEU A 427 -28.90 -0.76 1.73
N VAL A 428 -29.92 -0.78 2.59
CA VAL A 428 -30.65 0.44 3.00
C VAL A 428 -30.31 0.90 4.42
N LYS A 429 -29.97 -0.02 5.34
CA LYS A 429 -29.73 0.32 6.74
C LYS A 429 -28.64 1.39 6.90
N ASN A 430 -28.90 2.40 7.73
CA ASN A 430 -28.03 3.57 7.98
C ASN A 430 -27.79 4.48 6.77
N VAL A 431 -28.45 4.25 5.61
CA VAL A 431 -28.38 5.18 4.48
C VAL A 431 -29.14 6.47 4.78
N ASP A 432 -30.28 6.36 5.49
CA ASP A 432 -31.12 7.51 5.86
C ASP A 432 -30.37 8.55 6.70
N GLU A 433 -29.56 8.10 7.67
CA GLU A 433 -28.71 8.97 8.50
C GLU A 433 -27.72 9.79 7.65
N ILE A 434 -27.17 9.16 6.61
CA ILE A 434 -26.23 9.82 5.69
C ILE A 434 -26.97 10.80 4.76
N GLU A 435 -28.17 10.44 4.31
CA GLU A 435 -29.01 11.35 3.53
C GLU A 435 -29.44 12.58 4.33
N GLU A 436 -29.81 12.41 5.60
CA GLU A 436 -30.13 13.51 6.50
C GLU A 436 -28.92 14.41 6.74
N TYR A 437 -27.75 13.83 7.00
CA TYR A 437 -26.50 14.57 7.12
C TYR A 437 -26.20 15.38 5.86
N GLN A 438 -26.38 14.81 4.66
CA GLN A 438 -26.18 15.55 3.42
C GLN A 438 -27.17 16.69 3.21
N ARG A 439 -28.44 16.50 3.56
CA ARG A 439 -29.48 17.53 3.41
C ARG A 439 -29.25 18.72 4.36
N THR A 440 -28.66 18.46 5.52
CA THR A 440 -28.38 19.46 6.56
C THR A 440 -26.96 20.03 6.48
N TYR A 441 -26.10 19.51 5.61
CA TYR A 441 -24.73 19.95 5.47
C TYR A 441 -24.64 21.39 4.95
N VAL A 442 -24.05 22.28 5.75
CA VAL A 442 -23.75 23.66 5.36
C VAL A 442 -22.25 23.76 5.06
N PRO A 443 -21.85 24.09 3.82
CA PRO A 443 -20.44 24.16 3.45
C PRO A 443 -19.75 25.32 4.17
N SER A 444 -18.62 25.03 4.80
CA SER A 444 -17.74 26.05 5.37
C SER A 444 -17.00 26.78 4.24
N PRO A 445 -17.11 28.11 4.09
CA PRO A 445 -16.40 28.82 3.04
C PRO A 445 -14.87 28.79 3.25
N PRO A 446 -14.07 28.70 2.18
CA PRO A 446 -12.60 28.70 2.29
C PRO A 446 -12.12 30.01 2.90
N LYS A 447 -11.29 29.91 3.94
CA LYS A 447 -10.90 31.07 4.76
C LYS A 447 -9.93 31.99 4.01
N ASN A 448 -9.05 31.44 3.17
CA ASN A 448 -8.04 32.20 2.43
C ASN A 448 -7.87 31.78 0.96
N ALA A 449 -7.17 32.61 0.16
CA ALA A 449 -6.82 32.29 -1.23
C ALA A 449 -5.87 31.09 -1.34
N PHE A 450 -5.04 30.86 -0.32
CA PHE A 450 -4.20 29.68 -0.20
C PHE A 450 -5.03 28.40 0.02
N ASP A 451 -6.03 28.45 0.92
CA ASP A 451 -6.98 27.35 1.10
C ASP A 451 -7.74 27.06 -0.19
N ARG A 452 -8.10 28.10 -0.95
CA ARG A 452 -8.77 27.95 -2.24
C ARG A 452 -7.87 27.31 -3.31
N ALA A 453 -6.57 27.60 -3.29
CA ALA A 453 -5.60 26.97 -4.18
C ALA A 453 -5.33 25.52 -3.77
N LEU A 454 -5.27 25.24 -2.47
CA LEU A 454 -5.17 23.89 -1.91
C LEU A 454 -6.40 23.05 -2.22
N ASP A 455 -7.60 23.58 -2.03
CA ASP A 455 -8.86 22.94 -2.41
C ASP A 455 -8.93 22.68 -3.91
N TRP A 456 -8.34 23.53 -4.74
CA TRP A 456 -8.27 23.27 -6.18
C TRP A 456 -7.23 22.19 -6.55
N LEU A 457 -6.09 22.16 -5.86
CA LEU A 457 -5.00 21.22 -6.13
C LEU A 457 -5.25 19.82 -5.53
N PHE A 458 -5.98 19.75 -4.42
CA PHE A 458 -6.18 18.54 -3.61
C PHE A 458 -7.65 18.15 -3.41
N GLY A 459 -8.63 18.96 -3.87
CA GLY A 459 -10.07 18.78 -3.63
C GLY A 459 -10.88 18.20 -4.79
#